data_AF-A0A937URN4-F1
#
_entry.id   AF-A0A937URN4-F1
#
_cell.length_a   1.000
_cell.length_b   1.000
_cell.length_c   1.000
_cell.angle_alpha   90.00
_cell.angle_beta   90.00
_cell.angle_gamma   90.00
#
_symmetry.space_group_name_H-M   'P 1'
#
loop_
_entity.id
_entity.type
_entity.pdbx_description
1 polymer ?
#
loop_
_entity_poly.entity_id
_entity_poly.type
_entity_poly.pdbx_seq_one_letter_code
_entity_poly.pdbx_strand_id
1 'polypeptide(L)'
;MRTVTTPAAQAAARGLADELPGLTTTTADLRQHGGTLADPRYWEGPKAQAFRAQVWPDVEAALTTLGTSLDELARSVAEVNRRIADAGT
;
A
#
# COMPACT_ATOMS: atom_id res chain seq x y z
N MET A 1 -1.27 -26.11 20.86
CA MET A 1 -0.85 -24.80 21.40
C MET A 1 -2.01 -23.84 21.25
N ARG A 2 -2.57 -23.31 22.35
CA ARG A 2 -3.62 -22.29 22.28
C ARG A 2 -2.92 -20.96 22.02
N THR A 3 -3.05 -20.42 20.81
CA THR A 3 -2.62 -19.05 20.52
C THR A 3 -3.43 -18.12 21.41
N VAL A 4 -2.80 -17.64 22.50
CA VAL A 4 -3.39 -16.62 23.37
C VAL A 4 -3.13 -15.29 22.67
N THR A 5 -3.97 -14.96 21.70
CA THR A 5 -3.91 -13.63 21.10
C THR A 5 -4.44 -12.64 22.14
N THR A 6 -3.59 -11.73 22.58
CA THR A 6 -3.97 -10.74 23.59
C THR A 6 -4.98 -9.76 23.00
N PRO A 7 -5.84 -9.14 23.81
CA PRO A 7 -6.74 -8.07 23.35
C PRO A 7 -6.00 -6.93 22.63
N ALA A 8 -4.77 -6.63 23.04
CA ALA A 8 -3.91 -5.64 22.39
C ALA A 8 -3.52 -6.03 20.95
N ALA A 9 -3.18 -7.30 20.72
CA ALA A 9 -2.86 -7.79 19.37
C ALA A 9 -4.10 -7.76 18.45
N GLN A 10 -5.28 -8.07 18.97
CA GLN A 10 -6.53 -7.95 18.21
C GLN A 10 -6.87 -6.49 17.88
N ALA A 11 -6.68 -5.57 18.82
CA ALA A 11 -6.88 -4.14 18.57
C ALA A 11 -5.91 -3.61 17.50
N ALA A 12 -4.63 -3.99 17.57
CA ALA A 12 -3.63 -3.61 16.57
C ALA A 12 -3.95 -4.18 15.17
N ALA A 13 -4.34 -5.45 15.08
CA ALA A 13 -4.71 -6.07 13.80
C ALA A 13 -5.96 -5.42 13.17
N ARG A 14 -6.94 -4.99 13.98
CA ARG A 14 -8.09 -4.21 13.51
C ARG A 14 -7.66 -2.83 13.03
N GLY A 15 -6.85 -2.11 13.80
CA GLY A 15 -6.33 -0.80 13.38
C GLY A 15 -5.59 -0.86 12.04
N LEU A 16 -4.75 -1.87 11.85
CA LEU A 16 -4.10 -2.11 10.55
C LEU A 16 -5.13 -2.38 9.44
N ALA A 17 -6.14 -3.22 9.69
CA ALA A 17 -7.18 -3.51 8.70
C ALA A 17 -7.98 -2.25 8.30
N ASP A 18 -8.15 -1.30 9.21
CA ASP A 18 -8.86 -0.05 8.96
C ASP A 18 -7.99 0.97 8.19
N GLU A 19 -6.69 1.02 8.46
CA GLU A 19 -5.76 2.00 7.83
C GLU A 19 -5.27 1.57 6.44
N LEU A 20 -5.07 0.27 6.22
CA LEU A 20 -4.51 -0.26 4.98
C LEU A 20 -5.27 0.13 3.70
N PRO A 21 -6.62 0.09 3.65
CA PRO A 21 -7.35 0.50 2.45
C PRO A 21 -7.05 1.94 2.01
N GLY A 22 -6.88 2.86 2.98
CA GLY A 22 -6.54 4.25 2.70
C GLY A 22 -5.14 4.40 2.13
N LEU A 23 -4.17 3.66 2.66
CA LEU A 23 -2.80 3.64 2.15
C LEU A 23 -2.71 3.03 0.75
N THR A 24 -3.43 1.93 0.49
CA THR A 24 -3.49 1.29 -0.84
C THR A 24 -4.08 2.26 -1.87
N THR A 25 -5.19 2.92 -1.52
CA THR A 25 -5.83 3.93 -2.38
C THR A 25 -4.88 5.09 -2.67
N THR A 26 -4.28 5.66 -1.63
CA THR A 26 -3.32 6.77 -1.77
C THR A 26 -2.12 6.40 -2.64
N THR A 27 -1.61 5.18 -2.47
CA THR A 27 -0.48 4.68 -3.29
C THR A 27 -0.88 4.55 -4.77
N ALA A 28 -2.08 4.04 -5.05
CA ALA A 28 -2.61 3.96 -6.41
C ALA A 28 -2.83 5.35 -7.03
N ASP A 29 -3.39 6.29 -6.27
CA ASP A 29 -3.62 7.67 -6.72
C ASP A 29 -2.31 8.39 -7.04
N LEU A 30 -1.28 8.25 -6.19
CA LEU A 30 0.05 8.82 -6.44
C LEU A 30 0.65 8.29 -7.74
N ARG A 31 0.51 6.97 -7.99
CA ARG A 31 0.96 6.36 -9.25
C ARG A 31 0.21 6.93 -10.46
N GLN A 32 -1.11 7.06 -10.36
CA GLN A 32 -1.92 7.60 -11.45
C GLN A 32 -1.56 9.06 -11.76
N HIS A 33 -1.47 9.90 -10.73
CA HIS A 33 -1.14 11.33 -10.90
C HIS A 33 0.27 11.52 -11.46
N GLY A 34 1.26 10.82 -10.92
CA GLY A 34 2.62 10.91 -11.44
C GLY A 34 2.77 10.33 -12.85
N GLY A 35 2.04 9.25 -13.17
CA GLY A 35 1.95 8.73 -14.54
C GLY A 35 1.35 9.72 -15.52
N THR A 36 0.36 10.51 -15.09
CA THR A 36 -0.22 11.61 -15.87
C THR A 36 0.82 12.70 -16.14
N LEU A 37 1.61 13.08 -15.13
CA LEU A 37 2.71 14.03 -15.30
C LEU A 37 3.84 13.45 -16.17
N ALA A 38 4.02 12.13 -16.16
CA ALA A 38 5.00 11.45 -16.98
C ALA A 38 4.54 11.20 -18.44
N ASP A 39 3.33 11.59 -18.80
CA ASP A 39 2.82 11.43 -20.16
C ASP A 39 3.14 12.67 -21.03
N PRO A 40 3.83 12.51 -22.17
CA PRO A 40 4.09 13.59 -23.13
C PRO A 40 2.84 14.33 -23.61
N ARG A 41 1.66 13.70 -23.54
CA ARG A 41 0.42 14.31 -24.01
C ARG A 41 -0.11 15.37 -23.05
N TYR A 42 0.22 15.29 -21.77
CA TYR A 42 -0.31 16.18 -20.72
C TYR A 42 0.73 17.18 -20.21
N TRP A 43 2.03 16.86 -20.27
CA TRP A 43 3.09 17.79 -19.89
C TRP A 43 4.36 17.59 -20.71
N GLU A 44 4.82 18.65 -21.38
CA GLU A 44 6.01 18.63 -22.25
C GLU A 44 6.99 19.77 -21.96
N GLY A 45 8.22 19.58 -22.45
CA GLY A 45 9.34 20.51 -22.29
C GLY A 45 10.50 19.96 -21.46
N PRO A 46 11.62 20.70 -21.34
CA PRO A 46 12.87 20.18 -20.77
C PRO A 46 12.74 19.63 -19.35
N LYS A 47 11.93 20.28 -18.50
CA LYS A 47 11.68 19.81 -17.12
C LYS A 47 10.80 18.56 -17.07
N ALA A 48 9.80 18.46 -17.94
CA ALA A 48 8.96 17.26 -18.06
C ALA A 48 9.78 16.07 -18.55
N GLN A 49 10.71 16.29 -19.48
CA GLN A 49 11.67 15.28 -19.93
C GLN A 49 12.58 14.83 -18.79
N ALA A 50 13.15 15.77 -18.02
CA ALA A 50 13.97 15.43 -16.85
C ALA A 50 13.17 14.64 -15.80
N PHE A 51 11.95 15.06 -15.47
CA PHE A 51 11.07 14.33 -14.55
C PHE A 51 10.84 12.88 -15.01
N ARG A 52 10.44 12.69 -16.28
CA ARG A 52 10.19 11.37 -16.87
C ARG A 52 11.41 10.48 -16.95
N ALA A 53 12.56 11.05 -17.26
CA ALA A 53 13.79 10.29 -17.47
C ALA A 53 14.55 10.00 -16.18
N GLN A 54 14.42 10.86 -15.16
CA GLN A 54 15.32 10.84 -13.99
C GLN A 54 14.60 10.71 -12.65
N VAL A 55 13.33 11.11 -12.54
CA VAL A 55 12.63 11.18 -11.24
C VAL A 55 11.52 10.14 -11.17
N TRP A 56 10.63 10.14 -12.16
CA TRP A 56 9.43 9.31 -12.14
C TRP A 56 9.71 7.80 -12.10
N PRO A 57 10.67 7.23 -12.86
CA PRO A 57 10.89 5.79 -12.87
C PRO A 57 11.22 5.21 -11.49
N ASP A 58 12.07 5.89 -10.72
CA ASP A 58 12.47 5.46 -9.38
C ASP A 58 11.31 5.55 -8.39
N VAL A 59 10.53 6.64 -8.47
CA VAL A 59 9.33 6.84 -7.63
C VAL A 59 8.26 5.82 -7.98
N GLU A 60 8.01 5.54 -9.25
CA GLU A 60 7.04 4.54 -9.69
C GLU A 60 7.43 3.14 -9.22
N ALA A 61 8.72 2.77 -9.30
CA ALA A 61 9.22 1.51 -8.79
C ALA A 61 9.01 1.38 -7.27
N ALA A 62 9.27 2.45 -6.52
CA ALA A 62 9.04 2.50 -5.08
C ALA A 62 7.54 2.36 -4.74
N LEU A 63 6.66 3.10 -5.43
CA LEU A 63 5.21 3.00 -5.24
C LEU A 63 4.66 1.63 -5.64
N THR A 64 5.22 1.00 -6.66
CA THR A 64 4.88 -0.39 -7.05
C THR A 64 5.24 -1.36 -5.94
N THR A 65 6.46 -1.26 -5.41
CA THR A 65 6.94 -2.11 -4.32
C THR A 65 6.11 -1.90 -3.05
N LEU A 66 5.78 -0.65 -2.73
CA LEU A 66 4.90 -0.30 -1.62
C LEU A 66 3.52 -0.94 -1.77
N GLY A 67 2.90 -0.84 -2.94
CA GLY A 67 1.61 -1.48 -3.23
C GLY A 67 1.63 -2.99 -2.97
N THR A 68 2.65 -3.70 -3.48
CA THR A 68 2.84 -5.14 -3.20
C THR A 68 2.97 -5.42 -1.70
N SER A 69 3.74 -4.59 -1.00
CA SER A 69 3.97 -4.75 0.45
C SER A 69 2.69 -4.53 1.25
N LEU A 70 1.86 -3.56 0.85
CA LEU A 70 0.55 -3.29 1.46
C LEU A 70 -0.43 -4.45 1.22
N ASP A 71 -0.42 -5.05 0.03
CA ASP A 71 -1.24 -6.22 -0.27
C ASP A 71 -0.83 -7.45 0.56
N GLU A 72 0.46 -7.69 0.71
CA GLU A 72 0.99 -8.76 1.56
C GLU A 72 0.62 -8.53 3.04
N LEU A 73 0.74 -7.29 3.52
CA LEU A 73 0.35 -6.92 4.87
C LEU A 73 -1.16 -7.11 5.09
N ALA A 74 -2.00 -6.71 4.14
CA ALA A 74 -3.45 -6.91 4.21
C ALA A 74 -3.83 -8.39 4.32
N ARG A 75 -3.18 -9.26 3.53
CA ARG A 75 -3.40 -10.73 3.60
C ARG A 75 -2.99 -11.28 4.96
N SER A 76 -1.83 -10.87 5.48
CA SER A 76 -1.33 -11.30 6.80
C SER A 76 -2.26 -10.86 7.93
N VAL A 77 -2.73 -9.61 7.91
CA VAL A 77 -3.68 -9.07 8.89
C VAL A 77 -5.02 -9.81 8.84
N ALA A 78 -5.53 -10.12 7.64
CA ALA A 78 -6.75 -10.91 7.49
C ALA A 78 -6.60 -12.32 8.08
N GLU A 79 -5.46 -12.96 7.89
CA GLU A 79 -5.16 -14.27 8.49
C GLU A 79 -5.08 -14.20 10.02
N VAL A 80 -4.40 -13.19 10.57
CA VAL A 80 -4.33 -12.96 12.02
C VAL A 80 -5.74 -12.79 12.59
N ASN A 81 -6.57 -11.94 11.98
CA ASN A 81 -7.94 -11.71 12.42
C ASN A 81 -8.79 -12.99 12.37
N ARG A 82 -8.63 -13.83 11.34
CA ARG A 82 -9.30 -15.13 11.22
C ARG A 82 -8.89 -16.08 12.34
N ARG A 83 -7.58 -16.25 12.57
CA ARG A 83 -7.05 -17.14 13.63
C ARG A 83 -7.50 -16.68 15.03
N ILE A 84 -7.66 -15.38 15.26
CA ILE A 84 -8.22 -14.84 16.51
C ILE A 84 -9.69 -15.21 16.67
N ALA A 85 -10.50 -15.04 15.62
CA ALA A 85 -11.92 -15.37 15.65
C ALA A 85 -12.14 -16.86 15.93
N ASP A 86 -11.39 -17.75 15.25
CA ASP A 86 -11.47 -19.20 15.40
C ASP A 86 -11.03 -19.68 16.80
N ALA A 87 -10.12 -18.95 17.48
CA ALA A 87 -9.67 -19.27 18.84
C ALA A 87 -10.63 -18.80 19.94
N GLY A 88 -11.59 -17.93 19.61
CA GLY A 88 -12.58 -17.37 20.53
C GLY A 88 -13.92 -18.11 20.56
N THR A 89 -14.14 -19.06 19.64
CA THR A 89 -15.28 -20.00 19.60
C THR A 89 -14.93 -21.33 20.26
#